data_AF-A0A1Q3X6R9-F1
#
_entry.id   AF-A0A1Q3X6R9-F1
#
_cell.length_a   1.000
_cell.length_b   1.000
_cell.length_c   1.000
_cell.angle_alpha   90.00
_cell.angle_beta   90.00
_cell.angle_gamma   90.00
#
_symmetry.space_group_name_H-M   'P 1'
#
loop_
_entity.id
_entity.type
_entity.pdbx_description
1 polymer ?
#
loop_
_entity_poly.entity_id
_entity_poly.type
_entity_poly.pdbx_seq_one_letter_code
_entity_poly.pdbx_strand_id
1 'polypeptide(L)'
;MLLKRFLLFLPVLFVSFIAPRRVEAQVGQGMKQPRLLILLDESSSMIEPWTKNSEKYKAAEEIILSLIDSVYSVNNSVEFALRAFGEQHNVKENNCYDTKREVMFSRNNRTQMQLRLEDLHPLGTTPIAYSLQKAAEEDLTEDNKYFYSLVLITDGKESCGGDICAIAKMLMERKIHFKPYIISLVNDGKLKLEYDCLGNYLEVTNEADIPKAVGTIVESYRPMLNMIKSDLKKLESAMVNTPSILKVEVPTFKVTKEVEEPKPAQQEVVVKKEEPKPAQQEVVVKEEPKPEPKPEPKPEPKPAPKPRVREEIAYLPMKNAYRPLPNHSYLSPVTHPVQVPHIPMPPPNPPDSKVAITPRKPRNNPPPKPDPKKPDEKLVSYVLQTSESPETMVELYFTDGKGKFYTTTPEIAIVNPDNGKEVKRFIRSVNAQGSPDPQKLAAGTYNINIPGKTMLVARNVPVQPNRVNKLTIVVSNGSLHFAYEGKPDKPVSEFQARVTNRVLGGGGSDKMQNCDVDLEYESGNYHITINTVPVTHRNVDIDFDNVTVITIDEPGWLKITNTNALGKAGLYTPLGDQFVQFGNVNVTGDPESQKIRLQPGLYEVRYRKHANMPVHDETRLRFNVKPNETTELELNS
;
A
#
# COMPACT_ATOMS: atom_id res chain seq x y z
N MET A 1 -57.27 -79.90 -31.83
CA MET A 1 -56.34 -80.64 -32.71
C MET A 1 -55.01 -79.89 -32.72
N LEU A 2 -53.93 -80.62 -32.39
CA LEU A 2 -52.49 -80.33 -32.61
C LEU A 2 -51.96 -78.92 -32.23
N LEU A 3 -51.22 -78.68 -31.14
CA LEU A 3 -49.97 -79.27 -30.60
C LEU A 3 -48.67 -78.86 -31.35
N LYS A 4 -47.75 -78.25 -30.58
CA LYS A 4 -46.26 -78.10 -30.67
C LYS A 4 -45.69 -76.81 -31.30
N ARG A 5 -45.10 -75.90 -30.49
CA ARG A 5 -43.67 -75.79 -29.99
C ARG A 5 -42.92 -74.75 -30.87
N PHE A 6 -42.09 -73.80 -30.44
CA PHE A 6 -41.16 -73.61 -29.31
C PHE A 6 -40.65 -72.11 -29.34
N LEU A 7 -39.91 -71.67 -28.32
CA LEU A 7 -39.17 -70.38 -28.14
C LEU A 7 -39.96 -69.18 -27.59
N LEU A 8 -39.45 -68.34 -26.68
CA LEU A 8 -38.42 -68.35 -25.63
C LEU A 8 -38.63 -67.02 -24.87
N PHE A 9 -38.32 -66.98 -23.58
CA PHE A 9 -38.45 -65.86 -22.64
C PHE A 9 -37.82 -64.52 -23.09
N LEU A 10 -38.54 -63.39 -22.97
CA LEU A 10 -38.17 -62.15 -22.23
C LEU A 10 -39.15 -60.98 -22.55
N PRO A 11 -39.87 -60.37 -21.58
CA PRO A 11 -40.48 -59.06 -21.80
C PRO A 11 -39.47 -57.93 -21.49
N VAL A 12 -39.40 -57.00 -22.43
CA VAL A 12 -38.56 -55.80 -22.49
C VAL A 12 -38.79 -54.88 -21.28
N LEU A 13 -37.70 -54.59 -20.57
CA LEU A 13 -37.62 -53.59 -19.51
C LEU A 13 -37.51 -52.19 -20.17
N PHE A 14 -38.65 -51.53 -20.40
CA PHE A 14 -38.69 -50.13 -20.85
C PHE A 14 -38.46 -49.21 -19.63
N VAL A 15 -37.19 -48.99 -19.26
CA VAL A 15 -36.81 -47.99 -18.26
C VAL A 15 -36.92 -46.61 -18.90
N SER A 16 -37.95 -45.87 -18.50
CA SER A 16 -38.11 -44.45 -18.79
C SER A 16 -36.95 -43.67 -18.15
N PHE A 17 -35.94 -43.32 -18.95
CA PHE A 17 -34.89 -42.37 -18.59
C PHE A 17 -35.49 -40.96 -18.53
N ILE A 18 -36.01 -40.58 -17.36
CA ILE A 18 -36.31 -39.18 -17.05
C ILE A 18 -34.96 -38.51 -16.81
N ALA A 19 -34.39 -37.90 -17.86
CA ALA A 19 -33.22 -37.05 -17.74
C ALA A 19 -33.59 -35.85 -16.84
N PRO A 20 -32.90 -35.60 -15.72
CA PRO A 20 -33.09 -34.38 -14.98
C PRO A 20 -32.61 -33.21 -15.85
N ARG A 21 -33.54 -32.35 -16.29
CA ARG A 21 -33.19 -31.03 -16.83
C ARG A 21 -32.45 -30.30 -15.72
N ARG A 22 -31.13 -30.18 -15.86
CA ARG A 22 -30.35 -29.25 -15.05
C ARG A 22 -30.85 -27.86 -15.39
N VAL A 23 -31.50 -27.23 -14.43
CA VAL A 23 -31.71 -25.79 -14.40
C VAL A 23 -30.31 -25.20 -14.31
N GLU A 24 -29.76 -24.75 -15.44
CA GLU A 24 -28.64 -23.82 -15.43
C GLU A 24 -29.16 -22.55 -14.76
N ALA A 25 -28.80 -22.39 -13.49
CA ALA A 25 -28.91 -21.12 -12.81
C ALA A 25 -28.15 -20.10 -13.66
N GLN A 26 -28.88 -19.12 -14.22
CA GLN A 26 -28.27 -17.93 -14.78
C GLN A 26 -27.47 -17.27 -13.66
N VAL A 27 -26.15 -17.46 -13.70
CA VAL A 27 -25.20 -16.67 -12.92
C VAL A 27 -25.46 -15.22 -13.30
N GLY A 28 -26.04 -14.46 -12.36
CA GLY A 28 -26.32 -13.04 -12.52
C GLY A 28 -25.07 -12.30 -12.96
N GLN A 29 -25.26 -11.21 -13.70
CA GLN A 29 -24.21 -10.32 -14.17
C GLN A 29 -23.14 -10.12 -13.08
N GLY A 30 -21.90 -10.49 -13.40
CA GLY A 30 -20.79 -10.47 -12.44
C GLY A 30 -20.62 -9.10 -11.80
N MET A 31 -20.69 -9.06 -10.47
CA MET A 31 -20.48 -7.83 -9.70
C MET A 31 -19.04 -7.36 -9.87
N LYS A 32 -18.86 -6.14 -10.40
CA LYS A 32 -17.53 -5.56 -10.63
C LYS A 32 -16.86 -5.17 -9.31
N GLN A 33 -15.56 -5.41 -9.19
CA GLN A 33 -14.78 -5.11 -7.98
C GLN A 33 -14.28 -3.66 -7.99
N PRO A 34 -14.25 -2.96 -6.85
CA PRO A 34 -13.80 -1.57 -6.77
C PRO A 34 -12.28 -1.49 -6.80
N ARG A 35 -11.77 -0.59 -7.64
CA ARG A 35 -10.35 -0.25 -7.75
C ARG A 35 -10.19 1.26 -7.66
N LEU A 36 -9.20 1.73 -6.92
CA LEU A 36 -8.93 3.16 -6.77
C LEU A 36 -7.53 3.49 -7.28
N LEU A 37 -7.44 4.28 -8.35
CA LEU A 37 -6.20 4.81 -8.87
C LEU A 37 -5.93 6.19 -8.26
N ILE A 38 -4.74 6.37 -7.71
CA ILE A 38 -4.25 7.64 -7.22
C ILE A 38 -3.34 8.23 -8.30
N LEU A 39 -3.67 9.44 -8.77
CA LEU A 39 -2.80 10.27 -9.59
C LEU A 39 -2.14 11.30 -8.67
N LEU A 40 -0.82 11.22 -8.55
CA LEU A 40 -0.03 12.09 -7.69
C LEU A 40 0.81 13.04 -8.52
N ASP A 41 0.70 14.32 -8.18
CA ASP A 41 1.57 15.38 -8.68
C ASP A 41 2.94 15.29 -7.99
N GLU A 42 3.97 15.07 -8.79
CA GLU A 42 5.40 15.12 -8.41
C GLU A 42 6.09 16.29 -9.14
N SER A 43 5.35 17.35 -9.48
CA SER A 43 5.96 18.53 -10.08
C SER A 43 6.76 19.34 -9.04
N SER A 44 7.70 20.16 -9.53
CA SER A 44 8.59 20.93 -8.67
C SER A 44 7.88 21.90 -7.70
N SER A 45 6.61 22.24 -7.90
CA SER A 45 5.83 23.06 -6.93
C SER A 45 5.47 22.29 -5.66
N MET A 46 5.48 20.96 -5.71
CA MET A 46 5.14 20.11 -4.57
C MET A 46 6.22 20.10 -3.46
N ILE A 47 7.43 20.58 -3.75
CA ILE A 47 8.47 20.80 -2.74
C ILE A 47 8.25 22.10 -1.95
N GLU A 48 7.31 22.95 -2.38
CA GLU A 48 7.06 24.21 -1.70
C GLU A 48 6.46 23.97 -0.29
N PRO A 49 6.71 24.88 0.66
CA PRO A 49 6.09 24.81 1.97
C PRO A 49 4.57 24.83 1.87
N TRP A 50 3.92 23.88 2.54
CA TRP A 50 2.48 23.82 2.71
C TRP A 50 2.06 24.46 4.04
N THR A 51 2.75 24.09 5.11
CA THR A 51 2.65 24.75 6.42
C THR A 51 4.04 25.17 6.91
N LYS A 52 4.13 25.77 8.10
CA LYS A 52 5.40 26.24 8.67
C LYS A 52 6.47 25.13 8.77
N ASN A 53 6.05 23.87 8.88
CA ASN A 53 6.95 22.73 9.12
C ASN A 53 6.74 21.55 8.14
N SER A 54 5.99 21.73 7.05
CA SER A 54 5.68 20.63 6.12
C SER A 54 5.65 21.10 4.67
N GLU A 55 6.11 20.24 3.77
CA GLU A 55 6.03 20.43 2.32
C GLU A 55 4.68 19.94 1.78
N LYS A 56 4.25 20.45 0.62
CA LYS A 56 3.01 20.01 -0.04
C LYS A 56 3.05 18.52 -0.38
N TYR A 57 4.22 18.03 -0.78
CA TYR A 57 4.44 16.61 -1.03
C TYR A 57 4.14 15.73 0.19
N LYS A 58 4.67 16.10 1.35
CA LYS A 58 4.41 15.39 2.61
C LYS A 58 2.94 15.39 3.01
N ALA A 59 2.22 16.48 2.72
CA ALA A 59 0.78 16.52 2.90
C ALA A 59 0.05 15.52 1.97
N ALA A 60 0.47 15.44 0.70
CA ALA A 60 -0.07 14.49 -0.26
C ALA A 60 0.15 13.03 0.17
N GLU A 61 1.36 12.69 0.65
CA GLU A 61 1.66 11.37 1.20
C GLU A 61 0.69 11.01 2.35
N GLU A 62 0.51 11.93 3.30
CA GLU A 62 -0.38 11.72 4.45
C GLU A 62 -1.84 11.53 4.02
N ILE A 63 -2.33 12.33 3.08
CA ILE A 63 -3.68 12.21 2.51
C ILE A 63 -3.86 10.84 1.85
N ILE A 64 -2.89 10.37 1.07
CA ILE A 64 -2.94 9.07 0.39
C ILE A 64 -3.01 7.94 1.42
N LEU A 65 -2.10 7.92 2.40
CA LEU A 65 -2.04 6.86 3.39
C LEU A 65 -3.30 6.85 4.28
N SER A 66 -3.78 8.03 4.69
CA SER A 66 -5.02 8.19 5.45
C SER A 66 -6.25 7.73 4.65
N LEU A 67 -6.29 8.01 3.35
CA LEU A 67 -7.35 7.52 2.46
C LEU A 67 -7.35 5.99 2.37
N ILE A 68 -6.18 5.38 2.16
CA ILE A 68 -6.04 3.92 2.09
C ILE A 68 -6.48 3.27 3.40
N ASP A 69 -5.98 3.77 4.54
CA ASP A 69 -6.32 3.27 5.87
C ASP A 69 -7.83 3.38 6.13
N SER A 70 -8.43 4.52 5.76
CA SER A 70 -9.88 4.76 5.93
C SER A 70 -10.72 3.86 5.05
N VAL A 71 -10.35 3.65 3.78
CA VAL A 71 -11.07 2.74 2.87
C VAL A 71 -10.92 1.30 3.33
N TYR A 72 -9.72 0.86 3.73
CA TYR A 72 -9.49 -0.49 4.25
C TYR A 72 -10.26 -0.79 5.54
N SER A 73 -10.51 0.22 6.38
CA SER A 73 -11.39 0.08 7.54
C SER A 73 -12.83 -0.30 7.16
N VAL A 74 -13.30 0.16 5.99
CA VAL A 74 -14.63 -0.16 5.46
C VAL A 74 -14.60 -1.47 4.69
N ASN A 75 -13.68 -1.60 3.73
CA ASN A 75 -13.51 -2.75 2.85
C ASN A 75 -12.03 -2.95 2.48
N ASN A 76 -11.42 -4.01 3.03
CA ASN A 76 -10.02 -4.37 2.77
C ASN A 76 -9.78 -5.11 1.43
N SER A 77 -10.83 -5.36 0.65
CA SER A 77 -10.73 -6.01 -0.68
C SER A 77 -10.57 -5.01 -1.83
N VAL A 78 -10.61 -3.70 -1.54
CA VAL A 78 -10.35 -2.65 -2.54
C VAL A 78 -8.88 -2.71 -2.96
N GLU A 79 -8.61 -2.56 -4.25
CA GLU A 79 -7.24 -2.52 -4.78
C GLU A 79 -6.85 -1.09 -5.09
N PHE A 80 -5.64 -0.69 -4.66
CA PHE A 80 -5.09 0.64 -4.89
C PHE A 80 -3.95 0.60 -5.89
N ALA A 81 -3.82 1.63 -6.72
CA ALA A 81 -2.66 1.85 -7.58
C ALA A 81 -2.20 3.32 -7.47
N LEU A 82 -0.95 3.57 -7.84
CA LEU A 82 -0.35 4.91 -7.88
C LEU A 82 0.24 5.17 -9.26
N ARG A 83 -0.16 6.28 -9.88
CA ARG A 83 0.50 6.88 -11.02
C ARG A 83 1.01 8.26 -10.61
N ALA A 84 2.30 8.48 -10.78
CA ALA A 84 2.93 9.77 -10.55
C ALA A 84 3.15 10.50 -11.89
N PHE A 85 3.22 11.82 -11.86
CA PHE A 85 3.63 12.64 -13.00
C PHE A 85 4.54 13.78 -12.55
N GLY A 86 5.56 14.09 -13.36
CA GLY A 86 6.58 15.08 -13.01
C GLY A 86 7.77 14.54 -12.22
N GLU A 87 7.89 13.22 -12.03
CA GLU A 87 8.98 12.61 -11.26
C GLU A 87 10.26 12.38 -12.09
N GLN A 88 10.13 11.98 -13.36
CA GLN A 88 11.25 11.32 -14.06
C GLN A 88 12.27 12.31 -14.64
N HIS A 89 11.88 13.56 -14.88
CA HIS A 89 12.70 14.59 -15.51
C HIS A 89 12.63 15.90 -14.73
N ASN A 90 13.73 16.64 -14.74
CA ASN A 90 13.78 17.93 -14.08
C ASN A 90 12.88 18.96 -14.81
N VAL A 91 12.28 19.88 -14.06
CA VAL A 91 11.42 20.95 -14.59
C VAL A 91 12.07 21.75 -15.73
N LYS A 92 13.41 21.88 -15.74
CA LYS A 92 14.17 22.55 -16.81
C LYS A 92 14.06 21.88 -18.17
N GLU A 93 13.81 20.57 -18.19
CA GLU A 93 13.63 19.79 -19.42
C GLU A 93 12.24 19.96 -20.01
N ASN A 94 11.28 20.46 -19.22
CA ASN A 94 9.89 20.72 -19.60
C ASN A 94 9.23 19.51 -20.30
N ASN A 95 9.44 18.31 -19.76
CA ASN A 95 8.92 17.08 -20.33
C ASN A 95 7.43 16.92 -20.03
N CYS A 96 6.60 17.24 -21.00
CA CYS A 96 5.14 17.15 -20.91
C CYS A 96 4.55 15.74 -21.10
N TYR A 97 5.40 14.72 -21.12
CA TYR A 97 5.00 13.32 -21.24
C TYR A 97 5.47 12.48 -20.04
N ASP A 98 5.90 13.14 -18.97
CA ASP A 98 6.44 12.53 -17.77
C ASP A 98 5.33 12.02 -16.85
N THR A 99 5.00 10.74 -17.01
CA THR A 99 4.05 10.05 -16.13
C THR A 99 4.32 8.55 -16.11
N LYS A 100 4.25 7.96 -14.92
CA LYS A 100 4.53 6.54 -14.73
C LYS A 100 3.65 5.94 -13.64
N ARG A 101 3.17 4.73 -13.89
CA ARG A 101 2.54 3.91 -12.86
C ARG A 101 3.61 3.37 -11.93
N GLU A 102 3.63 3.87 -10.70
CA GLU A 102 4.63 3.57 -9.67
C GLU A 102 4.21 2.40 -8.78
N VAL A 103 2.91 2.25 -8.54
CA VAL A 103 2.34 1.11 -7.82
C VAL A 103 1.21 0.51 -8.66
N MET A 104 1.28 -0.79 -8.89
CA MET A 104 0.22 -1.52 -9.60
C MET A 104 -0.98 -1.76 -8.68
N PHE A 105 -2.17 -2.00 -9.25
CA PHE A 105 -3.33 -2.40 -8.48
C PHE A 105 -3.06 -3.69 -7.70
N SER A 106 -3.12 -3.62 -6.38
CA SER A 106 -2.95 -4.77 -5.51
C SER A 106 -3.74 -4.61 -4.21
N ARG A 107 -4.14 -5.72 -3.61
CA ARG A 107 -4.81 -5.75 -2.31
C ARG A 107 -3.77 -5.63 -1.19
N ASN A 108 -4.18 -5.08 -0.06
CA ASN A 108 -3.34 -4.97 1.14
C ASN A 108 -1.96 -4.33 0.88
N ASN A 109 -1.89 -3.42 -0.09
CA ASN A 109 -0.64 -2.85 -0.57
C ASN A 109 -0.26 -1.54 0.11
N ARG A 110 -0.82 -1.25 1.30
CA ARG A 110 -0.56 -0.02 2.06
C ARG A 110 0.94 0.20 2.31
N THR A 111 1.66 -0.85 2.72
CA THR A 111 3.12 -0.77 2.95
C THR A 111 3.88 -0.55 1.65
N GLN A 112 3.47 -1.20 0.55
CA GLN A 112 4.07 -0.98 -0.78
C GLN A 112 3.87 0.48 -1.23
N MET A 113 2.68 1.02 -1.01
CA MET A 113 2.34 2.42 -1.31
C MET A 113 3.23 3.37 -0.51
N GLN A 114 3.29 3.18 0.81
CA GLN A 114 4.11 4.00 1.70
C GLN A 114 5.58 4.02 1.26
N LEU A 115 6.19 2.85 1.08
CA LEU A 115 7.59 2.75 0.68
C LEU A 115 7.86 3.38 -0.69
N ARG A 116 6.89 3.33 -1.61
CA ARG A 116 7.05 3.96 -2.92
C ARG A 116 6.94 5.48 -2.82
N LEU A 117 5.98 6.00 -2.07
CA LEU A 117 5.84 7.44 -1.80
C LEU A 117 7.11 8.01 -1.15
N GLU A 118 7.68 7.31 -0.16
CA GLU A 118 8.92 7.75 0.51
C GLU A 118 10.14 7.85 -0.43
N ASP A 119 10.14 7.12 -1.56
CA ASP A 119 11.22 7.09 -2.56
C ASP A 119 10.97 8.02 -3.76
N LEU A 120 9.80 8.65 -3.84
CA LEU A 120 9.46 9.60 -4.90
C LEU A 120 9.87 11.01 -4.50
N HIS A 121 10.29 11.81 -5.48
CA HIS A 121 10.89 13.12 -5.29
C HIS A 121 10.38 14.10 -6.35
N PRO A 122 9.58 15.12 -5.96
CA PRO A 122 9.04 16.03 -6.94
C PRO A 122 10.13 16.82 -7.70
N LEU A 123 10.14 16.73 -9.04
CA LEU A 123 11.24 17.25 -9.87
C LEU A 123 10.79 18.10 -11.06
N GLY A 124 9.61 17.81 -11.61
CA GLY A 124 9.29 18.09 -13.01
C GLY A 124 8.16 19.08 -13.23
N THR A 125 7.53 18.98 -14.39
CA THR A 125 6.36 19.78 -14.82
C THR A 125 5.07 19.00 -14.55
N THR A 126 3.91 19.60 -14.81
CA THR A 126 2.57 19.11 -14.39
C THR A 126 1.72 18.67 -15.60
N PRO A 127 2.00 17.52 -16.26
CA PRO A 127 1.24 17.06 -17.44
C PRO A 127 -0.02 16.26 -17.06
N ILE A 128 -1.00 16.91 -16.45
CA ILE A 128 -2.22 16.29 -15.89
C ILE A 128 -3.06 15.62 -16.99
N ALA A 129 -3.35 16.32 -18.09
CA ALA A 129 -4.19 15.82 -19.17
C ALA A 129 -3.57 14.57 -19.82
N TYR A 130 -2.25 14.59 -20.06
CA TYR A 130 -1.54 13.43 -20.59
C TYR A 130 -1.52 12.27 -19.59
N SER A 131 -1.34 12.55 -18.30
CA SER A 131 -1.37 11.55 -17.22
C SER A 131 -2.75 10.89 -17.07
N LEU A 132 -3.82 11.67 -17.18
CA LEU A 132 -5.20 11.17 -17.20
C LEU A 132 -5.46 10.30 -18.44
N GLN A 133 -4.96 10.71 -19.60
CA GLN A 133 -5.04 9.90 -20.82
C GLN A 133 -4.30 8.57 -20.64
N LYS A 134 -3.08 8.59 -20.09
CA LYS A 134 -2.30 7.37 -19.84
C LYS A 134 -2.95 6.47 -18.81
N ALA A 135 -3.51 7.03 -17.75
CA ALA A 135 -4.32 6.28 -16.81
C ALA A 135 -5.49 5.56 -17.51
N ALA A 136 -6.23 6.27 -18.36
CA ALA A 136 -7.33 5.70 -19.14
C ALA A 136 -6.89 4.52 -20.03
N GLU A 137 -5.77 4.67 -20.70
CA GLU A 137 -5.30 3.75 -21.74
C GLU A 137 -4.56 2.53 -21.17
N GLU A 138 -3.87 2.69 -20.03
CA GLU A 138 -2.92 1.68 -19.52
C GLU A 138 -3.34 1.09 -18.17
N ASP A 139 -4.09 1.84 -17.36
CA ASP A 139 -4.42 1.46 -15.97
C ASP A 139 -5.90 1.05 -15.83
N LEU A 140 -6.80 1.71 -16.56
CA LEU A 140 -8.25 1.55 -16.43
C LEU A 140 -8.85 0.72 -17.57
N THR A 141 -8.26 -0.45 -17.85
CA THR A 141 -8.52 -1.21 -19.09
C THR A 141 -9.55 -2.34 -18.95
N GLU A 142 -9.87 -2.78 -17.74
CA GLU A 142 -10.76 -3.93 -17.48
C GLU A 142 -12.16 -3.48 -16.98
N ASP A 143 -12.80 -2.59 -17.74
CA ASP A 143 -14.08 -1.95 -17.42
C ASP A 143 -15.24 -2.95 -17.23
N ASN A 144 -15.16 -4.15 -17.82
CA ASN A 144 -16.13 -5.22 -17.65
C ASN A 144 -16.04 -5.92 -16.28
N LYS A 145 -14.89 -5.84 -15.59
CA LYS A 145 -14.62 -6.53 -14.31
C LYS A 145 -14.52 -5.57 -13.13
N TYR A 146 -14.14 -4.33 -13.34
CA TYR A 146 -13.84 -3.40 -12.25
C TYR A 146 -14.66 -2.10 -12.32
N PHE A 147 -14.97 -1.57 -11.14
CA PHE A 147 -15.42 -0.21 -10.95
C PHE A 147 -14.22 0.63 -10.54
N TYR A 148 -13.78 1.52 -11.42
CA TYR A 148 -12.61 2.36 -11.18
C TYR A 148 -13.00 3.68 -10.54
N SER A 149 -12.25 4.10 -9.55
CA SER A 149 -12.29 5.44 -8.98
C SER A 149 -10.92 6.08 -9.17
N LEU A 150 -10.90 7.40 -9.37
CA LEU A 150 -9.66 8.15 -9.55
C LEU A 150 -9.57 9.22 -8.46
N VAL A 151 -8.41 9.41 -7.87
CA VAL A 151 -8.15 10.52 -6.96
C VAL A 151 -6.91 11.22 -7.46
N LEU A 152 -7.08 12.44 -7.96
CA LEU A 152 -6.01 13.34 -8.36
C LEU A 152 -5.62 14.18 -7.15
N ILE A 153 -4.34 14.22 -6.82
CA ILE A 153 -3.78 15.07 -5.79
C ILE A 153 -2.76 15.98 -6.47
N THR A 154 -2.99 17.29 -6.40
CA THR A 154 -2.18 18.30 -7.08
C THR A 154 -2.22 19.63 -6.32
N ASP A 155 -1.19 20.45 -6.47
CA ASP A 155 -1.16 21.80 -5.94
C ASP A 155 -1.33 22.89 -7.01
N GLY A 156 -1.49 22.48 -8.27
CA GLY A 156 -1.37 23.38 -9.42
C GLY A 156 -2.36 23.11 -10.54
N LYS A 157 -2.16 23.86 -11.62
CA LYS A 157 -2.89 23.72 -12.90
C LYS A 157 -2.08 22.93 -13.90
N GLU A 158 -2.71 22.56 -15.00
CA GLU A 158 -2.02 22.03 -16.17
C GLU A 158 -1.00 23.03 -16.72
N SER A 159 0.28 22.63 -16.78
CA SER A 159 1.38 23.47 -17.27
C SER A 159 1.83 23.12 -18.69
N CYS A 160 1.36 22.01 -19.25
CA CYS A 160 1.77 21.48 -20.55
C CYS A 160 0.76 21.73 -21.68
N GLY A 161 -0.28 22.52 -21.42
CA GLY A 161 -1.25 22.95 -22.43
C GLY A 161 -2.22 21.87 -22.89
N GLY A 162 -2.35 20.79 -22.12
CA GLY A 162 -3.37 19.77 -22.35
C GLY A 162 -4.79 20.24 -21.99
N ASP A 163 -5.80 19.64 -22.61
CA ASP A 163 -7.21 19.92 -22.31
C ASP A 163 -7.75 18.85 -21.35
N ILE A 164 -7.74 19.15 -20.04
CA ILE A 164 -8.23 18.24 -19.00
C ILE A 164 -9.69 17.84 -19.26
N CYS A 165 -10.53 18.78 -19.68
CA CYS A 165 -11.96 18.56 -19.88
C CYS A 165 -12.26 17.68 -21.09
N ALA A 166 -11.50 17.82 -22.18
CA ALA A 166 -11.60 16.93 -23.33
C ALA A 166 -11.25 15.48 -22.94
N ILE A 167 -10.20 15.29 -22.15
CA ILE A 167 -9.80 13.96 -21.65
C ILE A 167 -10.83 13.41 -20.66
N ALA A 168 -11.35 14.23 -19.74
CA ALA A 168 -12.40 13.85 -18.81
C ALA A 168 -13.68 13.38 -19.55
N LYS A 169 -14.05 14.08 -20.62
CA LYS A 169 -15.18 13.70 -21.47
C LYS A 169 -14.93 12.37 -22.18
N MET A 170 -13.73 12.17 -22.75
CA MET A 170 -13.34 10.90 -23.35
C MET A 170 -13.42 9.74 -22.35
N LEU A 171 -12.96 9.96 -21.12
CA LEU A 171 -13.00 8.99 -20.03
C LEU A 171 -14.44 8.59 -19.67
N MET A 172 -15.34 9.56 -19.57
CA MET A 172 -16.76 9.32 -19.32
C MET A 172 -17.44 8.57 -20.49
N GLU A 173 -17.09 8.90 -21.74
CA GLU A 173 -17.64 8.24 -22.94
C GLU A 173 -17.24 6.77 -23.07
N ARG A 174 -16.06 6.38 -22.54
CA ARG A 174 -15.62 4.98 -22.47
C ARG A 174 -16.38 4.12 -21.44
N LYS A 175 -17.44 4.66 -20.80
CA LYS A 175 -18.25 3.97 -19.78
C LYS A 175 -17.45 3.46 -18.58
N ILE A 176 -16.26 4.02 -18.35
CA ILE A 176 -15.54 3.84 -17.10
C ILE A 176 -16.38 4.58 -16.06
N HIS A 177 -17.01 3.84 -15.14
CA HIS A 177 -17.77 4.41 -14.04
C HIS A 177 -16.82 5.04 -13.03
N PHE A 178 -16.27 6.19 -13.42
CA PHE A 178 -15.19 6.89 -12.74
C PHE A 178 -15.75 8.13 -12.06
N LYS A 179 -15.44 8.29 -10.77
CA LYS A 179 -15.75 9.49 -10.00
C LYS A 179 -14.42 10.08 -9.55
N PRO A 180 -13.87 11.07 -10.25
CA PRO A 180 -12.64 11.67 -9.82
C PRO A 180 -12.88 12.60 -8.62
N TYR A 181 -11.98 12.52 -7.66
CA TYR A 181 -11.79 13.55 -6.66
C TYR A 181 -10.50 14.28 -6.96
N ILE A 182 -10.56 15.60 -6.90
CA ILE A 182 -9.40 16.47 -7.02
C ILE A 182 -9.14 17.00 -5.63
N ILE A 183 -8.00 16.65 -5.06
CA ILE A 183 -7.54 17.17 -3.78
C ILE A 183 -6.51 18.23 -4.09
N SER A 184 -6.90 19.49 -3.86
CA SER A 184 -6.02 20.64 -4.04
C SER A 184 -5.39 21.05 -2.74
N LEU A 185 -4.07 21.19 -2.75
CA LEU A 185 -3.29 21.65 -1.59
C LEU A 185 -3.27 23.18 -1.45
N VAL A 186 -3.87 23.90 -2.40
CA VAL A 186 -3.85 25.36 -2.48
C VAL A 186 -5.28 25.92 -2.53
N ASN A 187 -5.49 27.05 -1.83
CA ASN A 187 -6.74 27.80 -1.90
C ASN A 187 -6.72 28.75 -3.11
N ASP A 188 -7.08 28.23 -4.29
CA ASP A 188 -7.27 29.04 -5.50
C ASP A 188 -8.61 28.73 -6.17
N GLY A 189 -9.53 29.71 -6.14
CA GLY A 189 -10.83 29.60 -6.77
C GLY A 189 -10.77 29.47 -8.30
N LYS A 190 -9.67 29.85 -8.95
CA LYS A 190 -9.48 29.67 -10.40
C LYS A 190 -9.16 28.22 -10.76
N LEU A 191 -8.39 27.51 -9.92
CA LEU A 191 -8.12 26.09 -10.09
C LEU A 191 -9.41 25.28 -10.04
N LYS A 192 -10.32 25.61 -9.12
CA LYS A 192 -11.61 24.95 -9.00
C LYS A 192 -12.39 24.95 -10.33
N LEU A 193 -12.47 26.11 -11.00
CA LEU A 193 -13.16 26.25 -12.29
C LEU A 193 -12.52 25.41 -13.41
N GLU A 194 -11.20 25.21 -13.36
CA GLU A 194 -10.46 24.41 -14.34
C GLU A 194 -10.79 22.91 -14.19
N TYR A 195 -11.05 22.45 -12.97
CA TYR A 195 -11.36 21.05 -12.67
C TYR A 195 -12.86 20.71 -12.59
N ASP A 196 -13.76 21.69 -12.74
CA ASP A 196 -15.22 21.50 -12.65
C ASP A 196 -15.76 20.40 -13.60
N CYS A 197 -15.10 20.21 -14.74
CA CYS A 197 -15.45 19.18 -15.73
C CYS A 197 -14.96 17.78 -15.36
N LEU A 198 -13.96 17.67 -14.48
CA LEU A 198 -13.35 16.41 -14.09
C LEU A 198 -14.20 15.78 -12.98
N GLY A 199 -14.42 16.47 -11.86
CA GLY A 199 -15.29 15.97 -10.79
C GLY A 199 -15.28 16.81 -9.52
N ASN A 200 -15.31 16.14 -8.36
CA ASN A 200 -15.46 16.83 -7.07
C ASN A 200 -14.13 17.42 -6.61
N TYR A 201 -14.08 18.73 -6.47
CA TYR A 201 -12.92 19.46 -5.98
C TYR A 201 -12.98 19.64 -4.45
N LEU A 202 -11.94 19.20 -3.76
CA LEU A 202 -11.76 19.30 -2.31
C LEU A 202 -10.49 20.09 -2.00
N GLU A 203 -10.63 21.11 -1.16
CA GLU A 203 -9.52 21.96 -0.72
C GLU A 203 -8.95 21.43 0.59
N VAL A 204 -7.63 21.23 0.63
CA VAL A 204 -6.89 20.76 1.80
C VAL A 204 -5.73 21.72 2.03
N THR A 205 -6.00 22.75 2.83
CA THR A 205 -5.07 23.89 3.02
C THR A 205 -4.26 23.80 4.31
N ASN A 206 -4.63 22.87 5.19
CA ASN A 206 -3.97 22.60 6.48
C ASN A 206 -4.27 21.16 6.92
N GLU A 207 -3.54 20.68 7.92
CA GLU A 207 -3.66 19.32 8.47
C GLU A 207 -5.08 18.98 8.95
N ALA A 208 -5.82 19.96 9.48
CA ALA A 208 -7.17 19.74 10.00
C ALA A 208 -8.22 19.49 8.90
N ASP A 209 -7.89 19.77 7.63
CA ASP A 209 -8.75 19.50 6.49
C ASP A 209 -8.57 18.07 5.92
N ILE A 210 -7.43 17.41 6.19
CA ILE A 210 -7.14 16.05 5.73
C ILE A 210 -8.25 15.07 6.14
N PRO A 211 -8.66 14.97 7.43
CA PRO A 211 -9.69 14.01 7.83
C PRO A 211 -11.05 14.31 7.19
N LYS A 212 -11.37 15.58 6.93
CA LYS A 212 -12.63 16.00 6.31
C LYS A 212 -12.67 15.59 4.83
N ALA A 213 -11.57 15.83 4.11
CA ALA A 213 -11.45 15.46 2.70
C ALA A 213 -11.50 13.94 2.53
N VAL A 214 -10.68 13.20 3.30
CA VAL A 214 -10.67 11.73 3.30
C VAL A 214 -12.05 11.18 3.68
N GLY A 215 -12.67 11.71 4.74
CA GLY A 215 -14.02 11.32 5.15
C GLY A 215 -15.07 11.52 4.05
N THR A 216 -15.00 12.63 3.33
CA THR A 216 -15.90 12.93 2.20
C THR A 216 -15.75 11.94 1.05
N ILE A 217 -14.50 11.61 0.69
CA ILE A 217 -14.19 10.63 -0.37
C ILE A 217 -14.71 9.24 0.03
N VAL A 218 -14.39 8.81 1.26
CA VAL A 218 -14.81 7.50 1.79
C VAL A 218 -16.33 7.39 1.89
N GLU A 219 -17.02 8.43 2.33
CA GLU A 219 -18.49 8.46 2.42
C GLU A 219 -19.13 8.32 1.04
N SER A 220 -18.63 9.06 0.05
CA SER A 220 -19.14 8.97 -1.31
C SER A 220 -18.94 7.58 -1.93
N TYR A 221 -17.84 6.92 -1.58
CA TYR A 221 -17.57 5.55 -2.01
C TYR A 221 -18.29 4.50 -1.15
N ARG A 222 -18.81 4.83 0.03
CA ARG A 222 -19.44 3.90 0.96
C ARG A 222 -20.52 3.00 0.31
N PRO A 223 -21.42 3.47 -0.56
CA PRO A 223 -22.39 2.60 -1.23
C PRO A 223 -21.73 1.49 -2.06
N MET A 224 -20.65 1.83 -2.78
CA MET A 224 -19.84 0.87 -3.55
C MET A 224 -19.05 -0.07 -2.65
N LEU A 225 -18.45 0.47 -1.58
CA LEU A 225 -17.66 -0.31 -0.62
C LEU A 225 -18.51 -1.32 0.18
N ASN A 226 -19.76 -0.97 0.51
CA ASN A 226 -20.67 -1.77 1.33
C ASN A 226 -21.45 -2.85 0.57
N MET A 227 -21.77 -2.62 -0.72
CA MET A 227 -22.46 -3.62 -1.55
C MET A 227 -21.73 -4.97 -1.49
N ILE A 228 -20.40 -4.93 -1.51
CA ILE A 228 -19.55 -6.12 -1.60
C ILE A 228 -19.27 -6.78 -0.24
N LYS A 229 -19.26 -6.04 0.87
CA LYS A 229 -19.06 -6.62 2.22
C LYS A 229 -20.20 -7.55 2.62
N SER A 230 -21.43 -7.23 2.18
CA SER A 230 -22.61 -8.06 2.43
C SER A 230 -22.63 -9.34 1.58
N ASP A 231 -22.08 -9.27 0.36
CA ASP A 231 -22.10 -10.37 -0.60
C ASP A 231 -20.85 -11.27 -0.54
N LEU A 232 -19.69 -10.74 -0.12
CA LEU A 232 -18.54 -11.54 0.33
C LEU A 232 -18.93 -12.39 1.54
N LYS A 233 -19.66 -11.81 2.49
CA LYS A 233 -20.20 -12.55 3.64
C LYS A 233 -21.25 -13.58 3.21
N LYS A 234 -22.01 -13.34 2.14
CA LYS A 234 -22.91 -14.34 1.54
C LYS A 234 -22.14 -15.45 0.83
N LEU A 235 -21.08 -15.14 0.09
CA LEU A 235 -20.18 -16.12 -0.56
C LEU A 235 -19.47 -16.98 0.49
N GLU A 236 -18.91 -16.38 1.54
CA GLU A 236 -18.35 -17.09 2.69
C GLU A 236 -19.41 -17.95 3.38
N SER A 237 -20.63 -17.45 3.59
CA SER A 237 -21.71 -18.24 4.18
C SER A 237 -22.19 -19.38 3.27
N ALA A 238 -22.12 -19.21 1.95
CA ALA A 238 -22.44 -20.25 0.99
C ALA A 238 -21.34 -21.33 0.95
N MET A 239 -20.08 -20.96 1.21
CA MET A 239 -18.96 -21.89 1.36
C MET A 239 -19.01 -22.65 2.69
N VAL A 240 -19.38 -21.98 3.80
CA VAL A 240 -19.54 -22.58 5.14
C VAL A 240 -20.74 -23.52 5.24
N ASN A 241 -21.79 -23.29 4.45
CA ASN A 241 -22.96 -24.19 4.38
C ASN A 241 -22.75 -25.42 3.48
N THR A 242 -21.54 -25.63 2.97
CA THR A 242 -21.15 -26.93 2.42
C THR A 242 -20.89 -27.87 3.61
N PRO A 243 -21.58 -29.00 3.74
CA PRO A 243 -21.45 -29.84 4.93
C PRO A 243 -20.02 -30.41 5.02
N SER A 244 -19.23 -29.85 5.93
CA SER A 244 -17.92 -30.41 6.29
C SER A 244 -18.14 -31.53 7.31
N ILE A 245 -17.73 -32.73 6.90
CA ILE A 245 -17.72 -33.94 7.71
C ILE A 245 -16.56 -33.78 8.70
N LEU A 246 -16.83 -33.40 9.95
CA LEU A 246 -16.09 -33.77 11.18
C LEU A 246 -16.51 -32.84 12.34
N LYS A 247 -17.16 -33.42 13.36
CA LYS A 247 -17.52 -32.75 14.63
C LYS A 247 -16.44 -33.02 15.67
N VAL A 248 -15.98 -31.98 16.37
CA VAL A 248 -15.33 -32.14 17.68
C VAL A 248 -15.79 -31.01 18.61
N GLU A 249 -16.29 -31.39 19.78
CA GLU A 249 -16.72 -30.51 20.88
C GLU A 249 -15.64 -30.45 21.96
N VAL A 250 -15.41 -29.27 22.56
CA VAL A 250 -14.69 -29.15 23.85
C VAL A 250 -15.28 -27.99 24.68
N PRO A 251 -15.47 -28.13 26.01
CA PRO A 251 -16.30 -27.25 26.83
C PRO A 251 -15.54 -26.11 27.55
N THR A 252 -16.32 -25.16 28.09
CA THR A 252 -15.89 -23.89 28.71
C THR A 252 -15.84 -23.93 30.24
N PHE A 253 -14.88 -23.21 30.84
CA PHE A 253 -14.85 -22.90 32.28
C PHE A 253 -15.06 -21.39 32.53
N LYS A 254 -15.77 -21.07 33.62
CA LYS A 254 -16.20 -19.73 34.08
C LYS A 254 -15.28 -19.22 35.19
N VAL A 255 -14.99 -17.92 35.20
CA VAL A 255 -14.59 -17.18 36.42
C VAL A 255 -15.27 -15.79 36.44
N THR A 256 -15.73 -15.45 37.63
CA THR A 256 -16.55 -14.33 38.10
C THR A 256 -15.79 -13.01 38.20
N LYS A 257 -16.45 -11.90 37.83
CA LYS A 257 -16.02 -10.52 38.11
C LYS A 257 -16.51 -10.09 39.50
N GLU A 258 -15.68 -9.31 40.19
CA GLU A 258 -16.12 -8.39 41.23
C GLU A 258 -15.78 -6.96 40.76
N VAL A 259 -16.77 -6.07 40.85
CA VAL A 259 -16.74 -4.66 40.44
C VAL A 259 -16.84 -3.85 41.72
N GLU A 260 -16.03 -2.81 41.85
CA GLU A 260 -16.29 -1.74 42.80
C GLU A 260 -16.30 -0.39 42.07
N GLU A 261 -17.38 0.35 42.31
CA GLU A 261 -17.70 1.67 41.76
C GLU A 261 -17.09 2.82 42.60
N PRO A 262 -17.03 4.05 42.05
CA PRO A 262 -16.20 5.15 42.56
C PRO A 262 -16.96 6.21 43.36
N LYS A 263 -16.23 7.02 44.17
CA LYS A 263 -16.48 8.45 44.52
C LYS A 263 -15.53 8.92 45.65
N PRO A 264 -15.44 10.23 46.00
CA PRO A 264 -15.47 11.47 45.21
C PRO A 264 -14.33 12.46 45.61
N ALA A 265 -14.31 13.63 44.96
CA ALA A 265 -13.35 14.73 45.08
C ALA A 265 -13.35 15.54 46.40
N GLN A 266 -12.22 16.23 46.66
CA GLN A 266 -11.99 17.57 47.27
C GLN A 266 -10.46 17.70 47.54
N GLN A 267 -9.74 18.83 47.49
CA GLN A 267 -10.03 20.23 47.81
C GLN A 267 -8.91 21.17 47.27
N GLU A 268 -9.22 22.46 47.25
CA GLU A 268 -8.47 23.63 46.75
C GLU A 268 -7.21 24.00 47.56
N VAL A 269 -6.20 24.60 46.90
CA VAL A 269 -5.31 25.59 47.54
C VAL A 269 -5.01 26.76 46.60
N VAL A 270 -5.25 27.93 47.16
CA VAL A 270 -5.10 29.31 46.68
C VAL A 270 -3.63 29.71 46.47
N VAL A 271 -3.30 30.41 45.37
CA VAL A 271 -2.14 31.33 45.34
C VAL A 271 -2.46 32.61 44.56
N LYS A 272 -1.96 33.71 45.14
CA LYS A 272 -2.22 35.13 44.92
C LYS A 272 -1.92 35.70 43.54
N LYS A 273 -2.68 36.77 43.28
CA LYS A 273 -2.62 37.81 42.24
C LYS A 273 -1.45 38.78 42.48
N GLU A 274 -0.76 39.20 41.43
CA GLU A 274 0.03 40.45 41.41
C GLU A 274 -0.18 41.18 40.08
N GLU A 275 -0.33 42.50 40.16
CA GLU A 275 -0.74 43.44 39.12
C GLU A 275 0.41 43.86 38.17
N PRO A 276 0.10 44.40 36.97
CA PRO A 276 1.09 44.81 35.97
C PRO A 276 1.30 46.33 35.89
N LYS A 277 2.54 46.79 35.71
CA LYS A 277 2.97 47.97 34.91
C LYS A 277 4.47 48.31 35.16
N PRO A 278 5.14 49.14 34.33
CA PRO A 278 4.78 49.64 32.99
C PRO A 278 5.91 49.49 31.93
N ALA A 279 5.53 49.75 30.67
CA ALA A 279 6.40 49.87 29.51
C ALA A 279 7.42 51.04 29.61
N GLN A 280 8.60 50.83 29.03
CA GLN A 280 9.59 51.86 28.64
C GLN A 280 10.07 51.50 27.22
N GLN A 281 9.62 52.24 26.20
CA GLN A 281 10.31 53.34 25.50
C GLN A 281 11.49 52.88 24.63
N GLU A 282 11.25 52.93 23.32
CA GLU A 282 12.22 52.80 22.23
C GLU A 282 13.30 53.88 22.32
N VAL A 283 14.56 53.45 22.24
CA VAL A 283 15.70 54.34 21.98
C VAL A 283 16.28 53.95 20.64
N VAL A 284 16.11 54.87 19.69
CA VAL A 284 16.75 54.89 18.37
C VAL A 284 18.24 55.11 18.55
N VAL A 285 19.07 54.16 18.12
CA VAL A 285 20.52 54.35 17.99
C VAL A 285 20.88 54.26 16.50
N LYS A 286 21.42 55.37 15.99
CA LYS A 286 22.09 55.49 14.69
C LYS A 286 23.36 54.63 14.69
N GLU A 287 23.50 53.75 13.71
CA GLU A 287 24.80 53.16 13.34
C GLU A 287 25.45 53.97 12.22
N GLU A 288 26.72 54.35 12.44
CA GLU A 288 27.63 54.87 11.41
C GLU A 288 28.28 53.72 10.62
N PRO A 289 28.66 53.94 9.34
CA PRO A 289 29.06 52.87 8.43
C PRO A 289 30.51 52.42 8.63
N LYS A 290 30.72 51.10 8.61
CA LYS A 290 32.01 50.42 8.61
C LYS A 290 32.54 50.24 7.17
N PRO A 291 33.86 50.37 6.90
CA PRO A 291 34.40 50.53 5.55
C PRO A 291 34.50 49.22 4.75
N GLU A 292 34.33 49.35 3.43
CA GLU A 292 34.39 48.29 2.42
C GLU A 292 35.77 47.61 2.31
N PRO A 293 35.82 46.28 2.07
CA PRO A 293 37.06 45.57 1.79
C PRO A 293 37.48 45.69 0.31
N LYS A 294 38.79 45.80 0.09
CA LYS A 294 39.46 45.89 -1.22
C LYS A 294 39.23 44.65 -2.10
N PRO A 295 39.12 44.80 -3.43
CA PRO A 295 38.93 43.69 -4.35
C PRO A 295 40.23 42.92 -4.65
N GLU A 296 40.15 41.59 -4.63
CA GLU A 296 41.17 40.64 -5.10
C GLU A 296 41.25 40.57 -6.64
N PRO A 297 42.38 40.09 -7.22
CA PRO A 297 42.66 40.18 -8.64
C PRO A 297 41.88 39.16 -9.50
N LYS A 298 41.44 39.59 -10.68
CA LYS A 298 40.79 38.76 -11.70
C LYS A 298 41.74 37.70 -12.28
N PRO A 299 41.31 36.45 -12.46
CA PRO A 299 42.03 35.46 -13.26
C PRO A 299 41.85 35.70 -14.77
N GLU A 300 42.91 35.45 -15.54
CA GLU A 300 43.00 35.63 -16.99
C GLU A 300 42.03 34.73 -17.80
N PRO A 301 41.57 35.19 -18.98
CA PRO A 301 40.62 34.45 -19.80
C PRO A 301 41.29 33.34 -20.63
N LYS A 302 40.73 32.13 -20.58
CA LYS A 302 41.06 31.02 -21.50
C LYS A 302 40.49 31.29 -22.91
N PRO A 303 41.17 30.87 -23.99
CA PRO A 303 40.75 31.14 -25.36
C PRO A 303 39.49 30.36 -25.77
N ALA A 304 38.60 31.05 -26.50
CA ALA A 304 37.32 30.51 -26.97
C ALA A 304 37.49 29.44 -28.08
N PRO A 305 36.66 28.39 -28.10
CA PRO A 305 36.60 27.44 -29.21
C PRO A 305 35.85 28.05 -30.42
N LYS A 306 36.32 27.70 -31.63
CA LYS A 306 35.82 28.19 -32.92
C LYS A 306 34.34 27.82 -33.17
N PRO A 307 33.53 28.69 -33.81
CA PRO A 307 32.14 28.39 -34.12
C PRO A 307 32.03 27.35 -35.24
N ARG A 308 31.18 26.34 -35.04
CA ARG A 308 30.75 25.40 -36.08
C ARG A 308 29.68 26.06 -36.95
N VAL A 309 29.85 25.92 -38.26
CA VAL A 309 28.92 26.35 -39.32
C VAL A 309 27.60 25.59 -39.16
N ARG A 310 26.49 26.33 -39.14
CA ARG A 310 25.13 25.80 -39.13
C ARG A 310 24.65 25.75 -40.58
N GLU A 311 24.45 24.56 -41.12
CA GLU A 311 23.77 24.37 -42.40
C GLU A 311 22.29 24.77 -42.27
N GLU A 312 21.85 25.71 -43.10
CA GLU A 312 20.45 26.07 -43.28
C GLU A 312 19.77 25.02 -44.15
N ILE A 313 18.83 24.28 -43.58
CA ILE A 313 17.86 23.50 -44.36
C ILE A 313 16.62 24.38 -44.54
N ALA A 314 16.33 24.69 -45.81
CA ALA A 314 15.20 25.49 -46.25
C ALA A 314 13.85 24.83 -45.93
N TYR A 315 12.95 25.59 -45.32
CA TYR A 315 11.53 25.23 -45.18
C TYR A 315 10.79 25.49 -46.50
N LEU A 316 10.15 24.46 -47.04
CA LEU A 316 9.16 24.58 -48.12
C LEU A 316 7.81 25.04 -47.53
N PRO A 317 7.15 26.07 -48.07
CA PRO A 317 5.82 26.49 -47.63
C PRO A 317 4.73 25.63 -48.32
N MET A 318 4.05 24.77 -47.55
CA MET A 318 2.83 24.09 -48.01
C MET A 318 1.65 25.07 -47.93
N LYS A 319 1.06 25.36 -49.10
CA LYS A 319 -0.11 26.21 -49.30
C LYS A 319 -1.37 25.57 -48.70
N ASN A 320 -2.15 26.38 -47.99
CA ASN A 320 -3.52 26.12 -47.60
C ASN A 320 -4.40 25.75 -48.80
N ALA A 321 -5.03 24.58 -48.77
CA ALA A 321 -6.15 24.24 -49.62
C ALA A 321 -7.33 23.80 -48.73
N TYR A 322 -8.18 24.78 -48.38
CA TYR A 322 -9.52 24.54 -47.86
C TYR A 322 -10.35 23.84 -48.93
N ARG A 323 -10.85 22.64 -48.65
CA ARG A 323 -11.99 22.03 -49.36
C ARG A 323 -13.13 21.88 -48.35
N PRO A 324 -14.30 22.51 -48.54
CA PRO A 324 -15.46 22.23 -47.72
C PRO A 324 -16.08 20.89 -48.17
N LEU A 325 -16.35 20.00 -47.21
CA LEU A 325 -17.16 18.80 -47.41
C LEU A 325 -18.66 19.16 -47.28
N PRO A 326 -19.55 18.45 -47.99
CA PRO A 326 -20.94 18.85 -48.17
C PRO A 326 -21.82 18.56 -46.96
N ASN A 327 -22.81 19.42 -46.74
CA ASN A 327 -23.88 19.28 -45.74
C ASN A 327 -24.62 17.94 -45.91
N HIS A 328 -24.45 17.03 -44.96
CA HIS A 328 -25.40 15.95 -44.73
C HIS A 328 -26.44 16.42 -43.72
N SER A 329 -27.63 16.73 -44.23
CA SER A 329 -28.85 16.93 -43.47
C SER A 329 -29.24 15.59 -42.83
N TYR A 330 -29.06 15.45 -41.52
CA TYR A 330 -29.62 14.34 -40.78
C TYR A 330 -31.12 14.60 -40.59
N LEU A 331 -31.94 13.74 -41.19
CA LEU A 331 -33.35 13.60 -40.87
C LEU A 331 -33.47 13.14 -39.40
N SER A 332 -34.13 13.94 -38.57
CA SER A 332 -34.51 13.53 -37.21
C SER A 332 -35.49 12.35 -37.29
N PRO A 333 -35.27 11.24 -36.57
CA PRO A 333 -36.29 10.22 -36.44
C PRO A 333 -37.39 10.74 -35.49
N VAL A 334 -38.61 10.81 -36.01
CA VAL A 334 -39.84 11.01 -35.23
C VAL A 334 -40.05 9.78 -34.36
N THR A 335 -39.98 9.93 -33.04
CA THR A 335 -40.33 8.86 -32.10
C THR A 335 -41.84 8.84 -31.89
N HIS A 336 -42.51 7.77 -32.33
CA HIS A 336 -43.87 7.49 -31.89
C HIS A 336 -43.82 6.90 -30.46
N PRO A 337 -44.67 7.37 -29.52
CA PRO A 337 -44.70 6.83 -28.17
C PRO A 337 -45.27 5.41 -28.19
N VAL A 338 -44.47 4.43 -27.76
CA VAL A 338 -44.93 3.07 -27.50
C VAL A 338 -45.68 3.07 -26.17
N GLN A 339 -46.96 2.68 -26.19
CA GLN A 339 -47.72 2.46 -24.95
C GLN A 339 -47.19 1.23 -24.22
N VAL A 340 -46.76 1.42 -22.98
CA VAL A 340 -46.32 0.36 -22.08
C VAL A 340 -47.56 -0.29 -21.44
N PRO A 341 -47.72 -1.63 -21.49
CA PRO A 341 -48.87 -2.28 -20.87
C PRO A 341 -48.82 -2.16 -19.35
N HIS A 342 -49.98 -1.85 -18.76
CA HIS A 342 -50.14 -1.66 -17.32
C HIS A 342 -50.20 -3.01 -16.61
N ILE A 343 -49.17 -3.32 -15.82
CA ILE A 343 -49.15 -4.52 -14.97
C ILE A 343 -49.88 -4.16 -13.65
N PRO A 344 -51.00 -4.82 -13.30
CA PRO A 344 -51.70 -4.52 -12.07
C PRO A 344 -50.88 -4.98 -10.85
N MET A 345 -50.81 -4.11 -9.85
CA MET A 345 -50.16 -4.43 -8.57
C MET A 345 -50.93 -5.55 -7.84
N PRO A 346 -50.23 -6.49 -7.17
CA PRO A 346 -50.88 -7.49 -6.33
C PRO A 346 -51.54 -6.83 -5.12
N PRO A 347 -52.65 -7.39 -4.60
CA PRO A 347 -53.37 -6.83 -3.47
C PRO A 347 -52.51 -6.88 -2.18
N PRO A 348 -52.71 -5.93 -1.25
CA PRO A 348 -51.99 -5.91 0.01
C PRO A 348 -52.38 -7.11 0.88
N ASN A 349 -51.38 -7.73 1.52
CA ASN A 349 -51.58 -8.84 2.45
C ASN A 349 -52.46 -8.41 3.64
N PRO A 350 -53.32 -9.32 4.15
CA PRO A 350 -54.17 -9.05 5.31
C PRO A 350 -53.33 -8.81 6.57
N PRO A 351 -53.87 -8.05 7.55
CA PRO A 351 -53.13 -7.71 8.76
C PRO A 351 -52.84 -8.97 9.59
N ASP A 352 -51.56 -9.21 9.86
CA ASP A 352 -51.10 -10.35 10.65
C ASP A 352 -51.71 -10.33 12.06
N SER A 353 -52.21 -11.51 12.43
CA SER A 353 -52.80 -11.80 13.73
C SER A 353 -51.78 -11.61 14.85
N LYS A 354 -52.24 -10.99 15.95
CA LYS A 354 -51.47 -10.78 17.19
C LYS A 354 -50.94 -12.12 17.72
N VAL A 355 -49.65 -12.37 17.54
CA VAL A 355 -48.94 -13.43 18.26
C VAL A 355 -48.41 -12.84 19.56
N ALA A 356 -48.82 -13.45 20.68
CA ALA A 356 -48.42 -13.05 22.03
C ALA A 356 -46.89 -13.13 22.22
N ILE A 357 -46.31 -12.03 22.67
CA ILE A 357 -44.90 -11.92 23.02
C ILE A 357 -44.71 -12.57 24.40
N THR A 358 -44.14 -13.78 24.43
CA THR A 358 -43.57 -14.33 25.67
C THR A 358 -42.32 -13.54 26.08
N PRO A 359 -42.13 -13.17 27.36
CA PRO A 359 -41.00 -12.35 27.78
C PRO A 359 -39.67 -13.08 27.55
N ARG A 360 -38.80 -12.50 26.72
CA ARG A 360 -37.41 -12.95 26.56
C ARG A 360 -36.64 -12.59 27.83
N LYS A 361 -36.03 -13.59 28.46
CA LYS A 361 -35.10 -13.42 29.60
C LYS A 361 -33.95 -12.47 29.22
N PRO A 362 -33.42 -11.68 30.18
CA PRO A 362 -32.33 -10.75 29.92
C PRO A 362 -31.09 -11.47 29.38
N ARG A 363 -30.47 -10.88 28.35
CA ARG A 363 -29.25 -11.39 27.70
C ARG A 363 -28.05 -10.92 28.51
N ASN A 364 -27.29 -11.85 29.09
CA ASN A 364 -26.07 -11.52 29.85
C ASN A 364 -24.99 -10.92 28.92
N ASN A 365 -24.33 -9.85 29.37
CA ASN A 365 -23.24 -9.18 28.67
C ASN A 365 -22.05 -10.13 28.41
N PRO A 366 -21.30 -9.96 27.29
CA PRO A 366 -20.09 -10.74 27.03
C PRO A 366 -18.97 -10.38 28.02
N PRO A 367 -18.06 -11.32 28.34
CA PRO A 367 -16.98 -11.09 29.30
C PRO A 367 -15.97 -10.04 28.79
N PRO A 368 -15.24 -9.36 29.69
CA PRO A 368 -14.22 -8.38 29.30
C PRO A 368 -13.10 -9.06 28.50
N LYS A 369 -12.56 -8.35 27.51
CA LYS A 369 -11.36 -8.79 26.80
C LYS A 369 -10.21 -8.96 27.80
N PRO A 370 -9.38 -10.01 27.68
CA PRO A 370 -8.18 -10.15 28.49
C PRO A 370 -7.26 -8.94 28.28
N ASP A 371 -6.62 -8.48 29.36
CA ASP A 371 -5.62 -7.42 29.30
C ASP A 371 -4.53 -7.79 28.28
N PRO A 372 -4.07 -6.84 27.46
CA PRO A 372 -3.00 -7.10 26.51
C PRO A 372 -1.79 -7.67 27.27
N LYS A 373 -1.35 -8.86 26.85
CA LYS A 373 -0.13 -9.50 27.35
C LYS A 373 0.99 -8.46 27.30
N LYS A 374 1.58 -8.12 28.46
CA LYS A 374 2.74 -7.21 28.48
C LYS A 374 3.81 -7.79 27.54
N PRO A 375 4.43 -6.97 26.67
CA PRO A 375 5.54 -7.41 25.84
C PRO A 375 6.62 -8.07 26.71
N ASP A 376 7.26 -9.12 26.21
CA ASP A 376 8.37 -9.74 26.92
C ASP A 376 9.48 -8.69 27.15
N GLU A 377 9.82 -8.42 28.41
CA GLU A 377 10.80 -7.40 28.81
C GLU A 377 12.19 -8.04 28.92
N LYS A 378 13.21 -7.42 28.30
CA LYS A 378 14.61 -7.80 28.46
C LYS A 378 15.39 -6.66 29.11
N LEU A 379 16.08 -6.96 30.21
CA LEU A 379 16.93 -6.00 30.91
C LEU A 379 18.23 -5.80 30.15
N VAL A 380 18.60 -4.55 29.90
CA VAL A 380 19.86 -4.17 29.28
C VAL A 380 20.75 -3.41 30.25
N SER A 381 22.06 -3.62 30.15
CA SER A 381 23.04 -2.88 30.93
C SER A 381 23.31 -1.52 30.31
N TYR A 382 23.70 -0.55 31.15
CA TYR A 382 24.05 0.79 30.70
C TYR A 382 25.22 1.35 31.48
N VAL A 383 25.90 2.31 30.87
CA VAL A 383 26.94 3.14 31.48
C VAL A 383 26.48 4.58 31.39
N LEU A 384 26.52 5.29 32.52
CA LEU A 384 26.17 6.70 32.59
C LEU A 384 27.44 7.54 32.80
N GLN A 385 27.65 8.52 31.93
CA GLN A 385 28.66 9.55 32.08
C GLN A 385 27.99 10.91 32.12
N THR A 386 28.54 11.85 32.89
CA THR A 386 27.94 13.19 33.02
C THR A 386 28.95 14.28 32.74
N SER A 387 28.53 15.32 32.02
CA SER A 387 29.31 16.56 31.83
C SER A 387 28.50 17.77 32.27
N GLU A 388 29.19 18.86 32.61
CA GLU A 388 28.54 20.10 33.10
C GLU A 388 27.69 20.75 32.01
N SER A 389 26.52 21.26 32.38
CA SER A 389 25.59 21.96 31.49
C SER A 389 24.64 22.84 32.29
N PRO A 390 24.21 24.02 31.77
CA PRO A 390 23.22 24.84 32.45
C PRO A 390 21.83 24.16 32.55
N GLU A 391 21.55 23.20 31.66
CA GLU A 391 20.28 22.47 31.62
C GLU A 391 20.48 20.97 31.86
N THR A 392 19.42 20.29 32.31
CA THR A 392 19.41 18.83 32.49
C THR A 392 19.04 18.15 31.17
N MET A 393 20.02 17.51 30.55
CA MET A 393 19.89 16.86 29.23
C MET A 393 20.22 15.38 29.33
N VAL A 394 19.67 14.56 28.45
CA VAL A 394 19.99 13.14 28.30
C VAL A 394 20.36 12.86 26.85
N GLU A 395 21.50 12.21 26.64
CA GLU A 395 21.98 11.73 25.33
C GLU A 395 21.97 10.20 25.36
N LEU A 396 21.30 9.54 24.40
CA LEU A 396 21.20 8.08 24.37
C LEU A 396 22.10 7.49 23.29
N TYR A 397 23.08 6.73 23.71
CA TYR A 397 24.01 5.98 22.87
C TYR A 397 23.70 4.49 22.94
N PHE A 398 23.87 3.79 21.81
CA PHE A 398 23.78 2.33 21.73
C PHE A 398 25.14 1.77 21.35
N THR A 399 25.58 0.70 22.01
CA THR A 399 26.85 0.04 21.75
C THR A 399 26.76 -1.49 21.85
N ASP A 400 27.64 -2.19 21.15
CA ASP A 400 27.82 -3.64 21.27
C ASP A 400 28.66 -4.04 22.50
N GLY A 401 29.12 -3.05 23.27
CA GLY A 401 30.02 -3.24 24.41
C GLY A 401 31.48 -3.53 24.03
N LYS A 402 31.80 -3.61 22.73
CA LYS A 402 33.14 -3.86 22.18
C LYS A 402 33.74 -2.63 21.49
N GLY A 403 33.11 -1.46 21.66
CA GLY A 403 33.58 -0.17 21.17
C GLY A 403 32.89 0.30 19.89
N LYS A 404 31.94 -0.46 19.31
CA LYS A 404 31.11 0.01 18.21
C LYS A 404 29.89 0.75 18.75
N PHE A 405 29.58 1.88 18.15
CA PHE A 405 28.38 2.67 18.45
C PHE A 405 27.41 2.67 17.28
N TYR A 406 26.11 2.61 17.58
CA TYR A 406 25.06 2.54 16.57
C TYR A 406 24.38 3.90 16.35
N THR A 407 24.10 4.20 15.09
CA THR A 407 23.42 5.42 14.61
C THR A 407 21.92 5.22 14.36
N THR A 408 21.36 4.07 14.75
CA THR A 408 19.95 3.73 14.54
C THR A 408 19.00 4.68 15.27
N THR A 409 17.79 4.84 14.73
CA THR A 409 16.82 5.83 15.22
C THR A 409 15.57 5.18 15.82
N PRO A 410 15.69 4.31 16.85
CA PRO A 410 14.54 3.68 17.45
C PRO A 410 13.70 4.70 18.23
N GLU A 411 12.43 4.34 18.45
CA GLU A 411 11.57 5.02 19.41
C GLU A 411 12.07 4.76 20.85
N ILE A 412 11.95 5.76 21.72
CA ILE A 412 12.33 5.69 23.12
C ILE A 412 11.16 6.14 23.97
N ALA A 413 10.85 5.38 25.02
CA ALA A 413 9.87 5.74 26.05
C ALA A 413 10.56 5.81 27.42
N ILE A 414 10.54 7.00 28.03
CA ILE A 414 11.06 7.25 29.38
C ILE A 414 9.92 7.11 30.36
N VAL A 415 10.06 6.20 31.32
CA VAL A 415 9.02 5.82 32.27
C VAL A 415 9.50 6.05 33.69
N ASN A 416 8.67 6.63 34.54
CA ASN A 416 8.97 6.73 35.96
C ASN A 416 8.82 5.33 36.63
N PRO A 417 9.85 4.83 37.34
CA PRO A 417 9.84 3.48 37.90
C PRO A 417 8.83 3.32 39.04
N ASP A 418 8.48 4.39 39.77
CA ASP A 418 7.63 4.34 40.95
C ASP A 418 6.15 4.15 40.60
N ASN A 419 5.69 4.80 39.53
CA ASN A 419 4.29 4.80 39.12
C ASN A 419 4.03 4.19 37.73
N GLY A 420 5.09 3.81 37.01
CA GLY A 420 5.00 3.23 35.66
C GLY A 420 4.46 4.18 34.60
N LYS A 421 4.33 5.49 34.89
CA LYS A 421 3.84 6.48 33.93
C LYS A 421 4.95 6.91 33.00
N GLU A 422 4.62 6.98 31.72
CA GLU A 422 5.47 7.58 30.70
C GLU A 422 5.62 9.07 30.94
N VAL A 423 6.86 9.53 31.00
CA VAL A 423 7.25 10.93 31.22
C VAL A 423 7.54 11.60 29.89
N LYS A 424 8.17 10.88 28.97
CA LYS A 424 8.54 11.40 27.65
C LYS A 424 8.70 10.26 26.65
N ARG A 425 8.28 10.50 25.41
CA ARG A 425 8.48 9.60 24.26
C ARG A 425 8.98 10.40 23.08
N PHE A 426 9.96 9.86 22.36
CA PHE A 426 10.58 10.51 21.22
C PHE A 426 11.29 9.47 20.34
N ILE A 427 11.50 9.81 19.07
CA ILE A 427 12.37 9.03 18.19
C ILE A 427 13.79 9.54 18.39
N ARG A 428 14.74 8.63 18.64
CA ARG A 428 16.16 8.99 18.73
C ARG A 428 16.63 9.43 17.34
N SER A 429 17.27 10.60 17.25
CA SER A 429 18.00 11.06 16.07
C SER A 429 19.48 11.21 16.40
N VAL A 430 20.34 11.12 15.36
CA VAL A 430 21.78 11.36 15.47
C VAL A 430 22.21 12.40 14.43
N ASN A 431 23.19 13.22 14.78
CA ASN A 431 23.81 14.15 13.84
C ASN A 431 24.76 13.44 12.85
N ALA A 432 25.32 14.20 11.90
CA ALA A 432 26.23 13.67 10.87
C ALA A 432 27.50 13.00 11.45
N GLN A 433 27.87 13.29 12.70
CA GLN A 433 28.99 12.68 13.42
C GLN A 433 28.57 11.44 14.24
N GLY A 434 27.30 11.02 14.15
CA GLY A 434 26.75 9.87 14.86
C GLY A 434 26.45 10.11 16.34
N SER A 435 26.51 11.37 16.80
CA SER A 435 26.13 11.72 18.18
C SER A 435 24.62 11.96 18.28
N PRO A 436 23.95 11.41 19.30
CA PRO A 436 22.51 11.54 19.49
C PRO A 436 22.11 12.95 19.89
N ASP A 437 20.90 13.36 19.50
CA ASP A 437 20.36 14.67 19.83
C ASP A 437 19.97 14.75 21.32
N PRO A 438 20.51 15.72 22.09
CA PRO A 438 20.25 15.84 23.52
C PRO A 438 18.77 16.09 23.84
N GLN A 439 18.23 15.35 24.80
CA GLN A 439 16.84 15.46 25.23
C GLN A 439 16.71 16.13 26.59
N LYS A 440 15.97 17.23 26.67
CA LYS A 440 15.58 17.84 27.95
C LYS A 440 14.77 16.85 28.78
N LEU A 441 15.17 16.65 30.03
CA LEU A 441 14.48 15.79 31.01
C LEU A 441 14.73 16.31 32.43
N ALA A 442 13.73 16.25 33.31
CA ALA A 442 13.90 16.63 34.71
C ALA A 442 14.83 15.65 35.44
N ALA A 443 15.58 16.12 36.43
CA ALA A 443 16.38 15.24 37.28
C ALA A 443 15.49 14.24 38.04
N GLY A 444 15.96 13.00 38.17
CA GLY A 444 15.17 11.91 38.73
C GLY A 444 15.71 10.54 38.34
N THR A 445 15.01 9.48 38.73
CA THR A 445 15.33 8.11 38.33
C THR A 445 14.29 7.62 37.32
N TYR A 446 14.72 7.04 36.20
CA TYR A 446 13.84 6.63 35.13
C TYR A 446 14.16 5.23 34.59
N ASN A 447 13.16 4.53 34.09
CA ASN A 447 13.34 3.39 33.20
C ASN A 447 13.35 3.91 31.76
N ILE A 448 14.32 3.46 30.96
CA ILE A 448 14.39 3.78 29.54
C ILE A 448 13.96 2.53 28.79
N ASN A 449 12.78 2.59 28.18
CA ASN A 449 12.19 1.52 27.40
C ASN A 449 12.45 1.80 25.93
N ILE A 450 12.94 0.79 25.22
CA ILE A 450 13.12 0.81 23.77
C ILE A 450 12.07 -0.17 23.23
N PRO A 451 10.94 0.34 22.71
CA PRO A 451 9.89 -0.51 22.16
C PRO A 451 10.42 -1.30 20.96
N GLY A 452 10.06 -2.57 20.91
CA GLY A 452 10.38 -3.52 19.85
C GLY A 452 9.55 -4.79 20.07
N LYS A 453 9.80 -5.85 19.29
CA LYS A 453 9.13 -7.15 19.52
C LYS A 453 9.44 -7.72 20.91
N THR A 454 10.66 -7.52 21.39
CA THR A 454 11.05 -7.66 22.80
C THR A 454 11.37 -6.27 23.32
N MET A 455 10.74 -5.84 24.43
CA MET A 455 10.98 -4.50 24.96
C MET A 455 12.29 -4.50 25.75
N LEU A 456 13.28 -3.74 25.28
CA LEU A 456 14.53 -3.57 26.02
C LEU A 456 14.35 -2.48 27.09
N VAL A 457 14.78 -2.77 28.32
CA VAL A 457 14.58 -1.89 29.47
C VAL A 457 15.90 -1.65 30.19
N ALA A 458 16.39 -0.40 30.16
CA ALA A 458 17.43 0.05 31.08
C ALA A 458 16.76 0.58 32.36
N ARG A 459 16.86 -0.18 33.45
CA ARG A 459 16.15 0.12 34.70
C ARG A 459 16.89 1.10 35.60
N ASN A 460 16.15 1.95 36.29
CA ASN A 460 16.63 2.82 37.37
C ASN A 460 17.81 3.73 36.97
N VAL A 461 17.75 4.32 35.78
CA VAL A 461 18.76 5.27 35.28
C VAL A 461 18.69 6.58 36.08
N PRO A 462 19.76 6.97 36.81
CA PRO A 462 19.78 8.21 37.58
C PRO A 462 20.16 9.39 36.68
N VAL A 463 19.27 10.36 36.53
CA VAL A 463 19.49 11.58 35.74
C VAL A 463 19.82 12.73 36.68
N GLN A 464 21.06 13.25 36.60
CA GLN A 464 21.56 14.30 37.46
C GLN A 464 21.15 15.70 36.96
N PRO A 465 20.80 16.64 37.87
CA PRO A 465 20.40 17.99 37.50
C PRO A 465 21.57 18.81 36.94
N ASN A 466 21.27 19.73 36.02
CA ASN A 466 22.21 20.70 35.43
C ASN A 466 23.48 20.03 34.87
N ARG A 467 23.26 18.91 34.17
CA ARG A 467 24.30 18.12 33.50
C ARG A 467 23.75 17.52 32.22
N VAL A 468 24.64 17.25 31.28
CA VAL A 468 24.37 16.31 30.18
C VAL A 468 24.62 14.92 30.71
N ASN A 469 23.59 14.07 30.70
CA ASN A 469 23.61 12.68 31.12
C ASN A 469 23.76 11.81 29.87
N LYS A 470 25.00 11.40 29.59
CA LYS A 470 25.33 10.51 28.47
C LYS A 470 25.08 9.07 28.88
N LEU A 471 23.96 8.54 28.42
CA LEU A 471 23.52 7.18 28.69
C LEU A 471 23.93 6.26 27.54
N THR A 472 24.87 5.36 27.79
CA THR A 472 25.31 4.35 26.83
C THR A 472 24.70 3.00 27.18
N ILE A 473 23.75 2.53 26.38
CA ILE A 473 23.05 1.26 26.54
C ILE A 473 23.74 0.18 25.71
N VAL A 474 24.04 -0.96 26.34
CA VAL A 474 24.63 -2.12 25.65
C VAL A 474 23.50 -2.94 25.03
N VAL A 475 23.58 -3.14 23.72
CA VAL A 475 22.60 -3.86 22.89
C VAL A 475 23.32 -4.92 22.07
N SER A 476 22.64 -6.03 21.76
CA SER A 476 23.15 -7.03 20.83
C SER A 476 22.51 -6.89 19.46
N ASN A 477 23.18 -7.46 18.46
CA ASN A 477 22.66 -7.58 17.11
C ASN A 477 21.32 -8.33 17.08
N GLY A 478 20.49 -8.01 16.08
CA GLY A 478 19.30 -8.80 15.77
C GLY A 478 19.66 -10.04 14.97
N SER A 479 18.72 -10.98 14.86
CA SER A 479 18.88 -12.18 14.04
C SER A 479 17.77 -12.26 12.99
N LEU A 480 18.12 -12.75 11.81
CA LEU A 480 17.17 -13.02 10.74
C LEU A 480 16.97 -14.53 10.63
N HIS A 481 15.72 -14.97 10.74
CA HIS A 481 15.29 -16.36 10.61
C HIS A 481 14.27 -16.47 9.46
N PHE A 482 14.24 -17.62 8.78
CA PHE A 482 13.23 -17.91 7.76
C PHE A 482 12.44 -19.15 8.15
N ALA A 483 11.12 -19.09 8.01
CA ALA A 483 10.22 -20.14 8.41
C ALA A 483 9.11 -20.34 7.37
N TYR A 484 8.58 -21.55 7.28
CA TYR A 484 7.38 -21.76 6.47
C TYR A 484 6.11 -21.28 7.18
N GLU A 485 5.17 -20.77 6.40
CA GLU A 485 3.85 -20.40 6.92
C GLU A 485 3.16 -21.62 7.56
N GLY A 486 2.82 -21.50 8.85
CA GLY A 486 2.18 -22.55 9.62
C GLY A 486 3.07 -23.74 10.02
N LYS A 487 4.37 -23.76 9.64
CA LYS A 487 5.32 -24.83 9.98
C LYS A 487 6.72 -24.29 10.34
N PRO A 488 6.85 -23.61 11.49
CA PRO A 488 8.10 -22.95 11.89
C PRO A 488 9.26 -23.91 12.17
N ASP A 489 8.98 -25.15 12.58
CA ASP A 489 10.02 -26.13 12.93
C ASP A 489 10.65 -26.82 11.70
N LYS A 490 10.09 -26.64 10.51
CA LYS A 490 10.60 -27.26 9.28
C LYS A 490 11.70 -26.37 8.69
N PRO A 491 12.93 -26.88 8.48
CA PRO A 491 14.03 -26.08 7.97
C PRO A 491 13.81 -25.69 6.50
N VAL A 492 14.10 -24.42 6.17
CA VAL A 492 13.98 -23.86 4.81
C VAL A 492 15.30 -24.03 4.04
N SER A 493 15.69 -25.28 3.80
CA SER A 493 17.01 -25.62 3.24
C SER A 493 17.20 -25.32 1.75
N GLU A 494 16.11 -25.16 1.00
CA GLU A 494 16.17 -25.04 -0.46
C GLU A 494 16.36 -23.63 -1.00
N PHE A 495 16.37 -22.61 -0.11
CA PHE A 495 16.46 -21.20 -0.48
C PHE A 495 17.68 -20.53 0.16
N GLN A 496 18.19 -19.53 -0.57
CA GLN A 496 19.21 -18.60 -0.12
C GLN A 496 18.67 -17.18 -0.27
N ALA A 497 18.95 -16.36 0.74
CA ALA A 497 18.59 -14.97 0.78
C ALA A 497 19.84 -14.09 0.66
N ARG A 498 19.78 -13.13 -0.25
CA ARG A 498 20.71 -12.01 -0.31
C ARG A 498 20.17 -10.89 0.57
N VAL A 499 20.93 -10.48 1.57
CA VAL A 499 20.52 -9.50 2.58
C VAL A 499 21.42 -8.27 2.46
N THR A 500 20.86 -7.15 2.02
CA THR A 500 21.61 -5.92 1.71
C THR A 500 21.07 -4.73 2.51
N ASN A 501 21.94 -4.04 3.24
CA ASN A 501 21.61 -2.76 3.88
C ASN A 501 21.79 -1.62 2.87
N ARG A 502 20.74 -0.82 2.60
CA ARG A 502 20.74 0.23 1.57
C ARG A 502 20.81 1.66 2.13
N VAL A 503 21.43 1.88 3.29
CA VAL A 503 21.71 3.24 3.75
C VAL A 503 22.86 3.85 2.91
N LEU A 504 22.48 4.81 2.07
CA LEU A 504 23.25 5.77 1.26
C LEU A 504 24.79 5.65 1.27
N GLY A 505 25.37 5.27 0.13
CA GLY A 505 26.69 5.73 -0.31
C GLY A 505 27.94 4.97 0.17
N GLY A 506 27.82 3.90 0.96
CA GLY A 506 29.00 3.19 1.45
C GLY A 506 28.77 1.70 1.68
N GLY A 507 28.95 0.89 0.63
CA GLY A 507 29.25 -0.54 0.75
C GLY A 507 28.46 -1.31 1.81
N GLY A 508 27.13 -1.23 1.78
CA GLY A 508 26.29 -2.06 2.63
C GLY A 508 26.72 -3.53 2.52
N SER A 509 26.88 -4.21 3.66
CA SER A 509 27.35 -5.59 3.68
C SER A 509 26.33 -6.47 2.96
N ASP A 510 26.62 -6.82 1.71
CA ASP A 510 25.85 -7.82 0.97
C ASP A 510 26.18 -9.18 1.55
N LYS A 511 25.25 -9.74 2.34
CA LYS A 511 25.43 -11.05 2.97
C LYS A 511 24.50 -12.06 2.33
N MET A 512 25.08 -13.17 1.87
CA MET A 512 24.30 -14.36 1.50
C MET A 512 24.06 -15.20 2.75
N GLN A 513 22.80 -15.54 3.00
CA GLN A 513 22.36 -16.40 4.10
C GLN A 513 21.56 -17.58 3.53
N ASN A 514 21.86 -18.79 4.00
CA ASN A 514 20.97 -19.92 3.76
C ASN A 514 19.73 -19.79 4.65
N CYS A 515 18.54 -20.06 4.11
CA CYS A 515 17.28 -19.83 4.83
C CYS A 515 17.03 -20.85 5.97
N ASP A 516 17.85 -21.87 6.12
CA ASP A 516 17.79 -22.85 7.21
C ASP A 516 18.69 -22.51 8.42
N VAL A 517 19.45 -21.42 8.35
CA VAL A 517 20.38 -21.01 9.40
C VAL A 517 20.02 -19.61 9.89
N ASP A 518 20.03 -19.42 11.20
CA ASP A 518 19.90 -18.10 11.82
C ASP A 518 21.22 -17.34 11.71
N LEU A 519 21.16 -16.11 11.21
CA LEU A 519 22.35 -15.26 11.09
C LEU A 519 22.10 -13.91 11.75
N GLU A 520 23.15 -13.41 12.41
CA GLU A 520 23.13 -12.12 13.08
C GLU A 520 23.37 -10.96 12.09
N TYR A 521 22.55 -9.93 12.25
CA TYR A 521 22.61 -8.69 11.50
C TYR A 521 22.63 -7.50 12.45
N GLU A 522 23.33 -6.47 12.02
CA GLU A 522 23.27 -5.20 12.71
C GLU A 522 21.85 -4.65 12.63
N SER A 523 21.45 -3.87 13.62
CA SER A 523 20.15 -3.24 13.59
C SER A 523 20.04 -2.26 12.42
N GLY A 524 18.95 -2.29 11.66
CA GLY A 524 18.73 -1.39 10.54
C GLY A 524 17.72 -1.94 9.52
N ASN A 525 17.52 -1.18 8.44
CA ASN A 525 16.64 -1.57 7.34
C ASN A 525 17.42 -2.37 6.28
N TYR A 526 16.88 -3.53 5.91
CA TYR A 526 17.48 -4.44 4.95
C TYR A 526 16.53 -4.76 3.81
N HIS A 527 17.09 -4.76 2.60
CA HIS A 527 16.46 -5.36 1.43
C HIS A 527 16.92 -6.82 1.30
N ILE A 528 15.96 -7.72 1.37
CA ILE A 528 16.17 -9.17 1.30
C ILE A 528 15.62 -9.68 -0.02
N THR A 529 16.47 -10.35 -0.80
CA THR A 529 16.10 -11.04 -2.05
C THR A 529 16.29 -12.53 -1.87
N ILE A 530 15.20 -13.29 -1.89
CA ILE A 530 15.20 -14.75 -1.71
C ILE A 530 15.11 -15.39 -3.10
N ASN A 531 15.97 -16.36 -3.38
CA ASN A 531 16.05 -17.07 -4.67
C ASN A 531 14.89 -18.06 -4.93
N THR A 532 13.69 -17.73 -4.45
CA THR A 532 12.46 -18.43 -4.83
C THR A 532 12.15 -18.25 -6.32
N VAL A 533 11.20 -19.01 -6.84
CA VAL A 533 10.72 -18.86 -8.21
C VAL A 533 9.21 -18.61 -8.19
N PRO A 534 8.72 -17.43 -8.60
CA PRO A 534 9.46 -16.19 -8.88
C PRO A 534 10.26 -15.68 -7.67
N VAL A 535 11.25 -14.81 -7.92
CA VAL A 535 12.12 -14.24 -6.89
C VAL A 535 11.30 -13.41 -5.90
N THR A 536 11.51 -13.63 -4.61
CA THR A 536 10.80 -12.93 -3.54
C THR A 536 11.66 -11.80 -2.99
N HIS A 537 11.07 -10.62 -2.88
CA HIS A 537 11.70 -9.45 -2.27
C HIS A 537 10.99 -9.07 -0.97
N ARG A 538 11.76 -8.68 0.05
CA ARG A 538 11.25 -8.16 1.34
C ARG A 538 12.10 -6.99 1.81
N ASN A 539 11.46 -5.95 2.36
CA ASN A 539 12.13 -4.91 3.12
C ASN A 539 11.80 -5.13 4.59
N VAL A 540 12.84 -5.14 5.43
CA VAL A 540 12.72 -5.60 6.81
C VAL A 540 13.60 -4.77 7.71
N ASP A 541 13.01 -4.30 8.81
CA ASP A 541 13.75 -3.71 9.91
C ASP A 541 14.19 -4.81 10.88
N ILE A 542 15.49 -4.87 11.13
CA ILE A 542 16.08 -5.77 12.11
C ILE A 542 16.35 -4.94 13.37
N ASP A 543 15.68 -5.32 14.46
CA ASP A 543 15.82 -4.66 15.77
C ASP A 543 16.92 -5.30 16.63
N PHE A 544 17.36 -4.56 17.64
CA PHE A 544 18.29 -5.07 18.65
C PHE A 544 17.72 -6.28 19.39
N ASP A 545 18.58 -7.27 19.65
CA ASP A 545 18.27 -8.43 20.51
C ASP A 545 16.97 -9.17 20.14
N ASN A 546 16.54 -9.06 18.88
CA ASN A 546 15.29 -9.60 18.38
C ASN A 546 15.53 -10.58 17.23
N VAL A 547 14.68 -11.61 17.14
CA VAL A 547 14.65 -12.54 16.01
C VAL A 547 13.52 -12.11 15.07
N THR A 548 13.92 -11.54 13.94
CA THR A 548 13.02 -11.19 12.84
C THR A 548 12.81 -12.42 11.97
N VAL A 549 11.54 -12.86 11.86
CA VAL A 549 11.17 -14.08 11.14
C VAL A 549 10.53 -13.71 9.81
N ILE A 550 11.13 -14.15 8.70
CA ILE A 550 10.57 -14.03 7.37
C ILE A 550 9.81 -15.29 7.04
N THR A 551 8.50 -15.13 6.85
CA THR A 551 7.63 -16.24 6.47
C THR A 551 7.69 -16.44 4.95
N ILE A 552 7.92 -17.68 4.52
CA ILE A 552 7.96 -18.12 3.13
C ILE A 552 6.90 -19.21 2.93
N ASP A 553 6.26 -19.24 1.77
CA ASP A 553 5.36 -20.34 1.41
C ASP A 553 6.12 -21.60 1.02
N GLU A 554 5.59 -22.77 1.40
CA GLU A 554 6.13 -24.03 0.89
C GLU A 554 5.97 -24.09 -0.63
N PRO A 555 7.04 -24.31 -1.40
CA PRO A 555 6.93 -24.36 -2.84
C PRO A 555 6.07 -25.55 -3.30
N GLY A 556 5.36 -25.34 -4.40
CA GLY A 556 4.70 -26.39 -5.17
C GLY A 556 5.49 -26.76 -6.42
N TRP A 557 4.96 -27.72 -7.16
CA TRP A 557 5.50 -28.14 -8.44
C TRP A 557 4.51 -27.87 -9.56
N LEU A 558 4.99 -27.35 -10.68
CA LEU A 558 4.31 -27.37 -11.97
C LEU A 558 4.88 -28.52 -12.79
N LYS A 559 4.03 -29.41 -13.31
CA LYS A 559 4.43 -30.48 -14.23
C LYS A 559 3.66 -30.32 -15.54
N ILE A 560 4.37 -30.05 -16.63
CA ILE A 560 3.75 -30.03 -17.96
C ILE A 560 3.68 -31.46 -18.49
N THR A 561 2.46 -31.95 -18.74
CA THR A 561 2.21 -33.35 -19.07
C THR A 561 2.33 -33.68 -20.55
N ASN A 562 2.56 -32.67 -21.40
CA ASN A 562 2.72 -32.85 -22.84
C ASN A 562 3.82 -33.85 -23.19
N THR A 563 3.43 -34.84 -23.99
CA THR A 563 4.34 -35.83 -24.60
C THR A 563 4.84 -35.41 -25.98
N ASN A 564 4.27 -34.35 -26.55
CA ASN A 564 4.71 -33.72 -27.78
C ASN A 564 5.58 -32.50 -27.49
N ALA A 565 6.62 -32.29 -28.31
CA ALA A 565 7.47 -31.12 -28.19
C ALA A 565 6.75 -29.87 -28.72
N LEU A 566 6.57 -28.85 -27.87
CA LEU A 566 6.01 -27.54 -28.24
C LEU A 566 7.09 -26.43 -28.24
N GLY A 567 8.30 -26.74 -27.77
CA GLY A 567 9.39 -25.77 -27.68
C GLY A 567 9.27 -24.88 -26.44
N LYS A 568 9.63 -23.61 -26.55
CA LYS A 568 9.66 -22.69 -25.39
C LYS A 568 8.27 -22.20 -25.05
N ALA A 569 7.87 -22.38 -23.80
CA ALA A 569 6.72 -21.74 -23.19
C ALA A 569 7.18 -20.74 -22.12
N GLY A 570 6.65 -19.51 -22.18
CA GLY A 570 6.94 -18.47 -21.19
C GLY A 570 6.06 -18.63 -19.96
N LEU A 571 6.65 -18.47 -18.78
CA LEU A 571 5.95 -18.49 -17.49
C LEU A 571 5.81 -17.06 -16.97
N TYR A 572 4.59 -16.71 -16.58
CA TYR A 572 4.23 -15.38 -16.15
C TYR A 572 3.54 -15.43 -14.78
N THR A 573 3.85 -14.44 -13.96
CA THR A 573 3.25 -14.23 -12.64
C THR A 573 2.49 -12.91 -12.64
N PRO A 574 1.38 -12.77 -11.89
CA PRO A 574 0.72 -11.49 -11.73
C PRO A 574 1.66 -10.51 -11.01
N LEU A 575 1.77 -9.31 -11.58
CA LEU A 575 2.35 -8.13 -10.95
C LEU A 575 1.32 -7.00 -11.09
N GLY A 576 0.43 -6.96 -10.10
CA GLY A 576 -0.84 -6.24 -10.17
C GLY A 576 -1.70 -6.71 -11.34
N ASP A 577 -2.01 -5.81 -12.29
CA ASP A 577 -2.93 -6.09 -13.40
C ASP A 577 -2.29 -6.78 -14.61
N GLN A 578 -0.96 -6.83 -14.63
CA GLN A 578 -0.23 -7.43 -15.74
C GLN A 578 0.40 -8.74 -15.31
N PHE A 579 0.54 -9.63 -16.29
CA PHE A 579 1.35 -10.83 -16.16
C PHE A 579 2.75 -10.51 -16.67
N VAL A 580 3.74 -10.55 -15.77
CA VAL A 580 5.15 -10.34 -16.10
C VAL A 580 5.85 -11.68 -16.22
N GLN A 581 6.70 -11.81 -17.25
CA GLN A 581 7.44 -13.04 -17.48
C GLN A 581 8.56 -13.16 -16.46
N PHE A 582 8.63 -14.29 -15.75
CA PHE A 582 9.71 -14.57 -14.80
C PHE A 582 10.61 -15.72 -15.24
N GLY A 583 10.19 -16.51 -16.23
CA GLY A 583 10.93 -17.68 -16.67
C GLY A 583 10.39 -18.29 -17.96
N ASN A 584 11.03 -19.38 -18.37
CA ASN A 584 10.63 -20.20 -19.51
C ASN A 584 10.76 -21.67 -19.15
N VAL A 585 9.94 -22.51 -19.79
CA VAL A 585 10.03 -23.96 -19.76
C VAL A 585 10.16 -24.49 -21.18
N ASN A 586 11.07 -25.42 -21.38
CA ASN A 586 11.23 -26.11 -22.65
C ASN A 586 10.33 -27.34 -22.65
N VAL A 587 9.29 -27.32 -23.48
CA VAL A 587 8.35 -28.43 -23.65
C VAL A 587 8.93 -29.40 -24.68
N THR A 588 9.63 -30.42 -24.20
CA THR A 588 10.38 -31.41 -25.00
C THR A 588 9.55 -32.66 -25.33
N GLY A 589 8.47 -32.92 -24.58
CA GLY A 589 7.69 -34.17 -24.68
C GLY A 589 8.02 -35.21 -23.61
N ASP A 590 8.94 -34.94 -22.68
CA ASP A 590 9.19 -35.78 -21.49
C ASP A 590 8.67 -35.06 -20.22
N PRO A 591 7.53 -35.49 -19.62
CA PRO A 591 6.93 -34.79 -18.48
C PRO A 591 7.82 -34.65 -17.25
N GLU A 592 8.79 -35.55 -17.05
CA GLU A 592 9.70 -35.45 -15.89
C GLU A 592 10.76 -34.35 -16.10
N SER A 593 11.28 -34.20 -17.32
CA SER A 593 12.18 -33.09 -17.68
C SER A 593 11.50 -31.71 -17.68
N GLN A 594 10.16 -31.68 -17.65
CA GLN A 594 9.33 -30.47 -17.74
C GLN A 594 8.68 -30.10 -16.39
N LYS A 595 9.30 -30.54 -15.28
CA LYS A 595 8.83 -30.28 -13.93
C LYS A 595 9.60 -29.11 -13.30
N ILE A 596 8.88 -28.09 -12.83
CA ILE A 596 9.45 -26.85 -12.29
C ILE A 596 8.90 -26.59 -10.90
N ARG A 597 9.77 -26.18 -9.98
CA ARG A 597 9.38 -25.75 -8.63
C ARG A 597 8.99 -24.27 -8.64
N LEU A 598 7.81 -23.94 -8.13
CA LEU A 598 7.27 -22.59 -8.08
C LEU A 598 6.71 -22.29 -6.69
N GLN A 599 6.75 -21.03 -6.26
CA GLN A 599 5.99 -20.57 -5.10
C GLN A 599 4.49 -20.71 -5.37
N PRO A 600 3.66 -20.96 -4.34
CA PRO A 600 2.21 -21.01 -4.51
C PRO A 600 1.65 -19.70 -5.08
N GLY A 601 0.60 -19.81 -5.88
CA GLY A 601 -0.06 -18.65 -6.47
C GLY A 601 -0.59 -18.89 -7.88
N LEU A 602 -1.21 -17.84 -8.41
CA LEU A 602 -1.76 -17.82 -9.76
C LEU A 602 -0.66 -17.52 -10.77
N TYR A 603 -0.63 -18.28 -11.86
CA TYR A 603 0.32 -18.12 -12.96
C TYR A 603 -0.37 -18.21 -14.32
N GLU A 604 0.32 -17.73 -15.34
CA GLU A 604 -0.06 -17.85 -16.74
C GLU A 604 1.12 -18.42 -17.54
N VAL A 605 0.86 -19.47 -18.32
CA VAL A 605 1.80 -19.96 -19.32
C VAL A 605 1.38 -19.42 -20.70
N ARG A 606 2.35 -18.93 -21.47
CA ARG A 606 2.15 -18.52 -22.87
C ARG A 606 3.02 -19.37 -23.77
N TYR A 607 2.42 -19.96 -24.80
CA TYR A 607 3.12 -20.89 -25.69
C TYR A 607 2.54 -20.83 -27.11
N ARG A 608 3.30 -21.37 -28.07
CA ARG A 608 2.86 -21.48 -29.46
C ARG A 608 2.43 -22.91 -29.75
N LYS A 609 1.28 -23.06 -30.41
CA LYS A 609 0.77 -24.35 -30.86
C LYS A 609 1.67 -25.00 -31.92
N HIS A 610 2.22 -24.16 -32.82
CA HIS A 610 3.14 -24.58 -33.88
C HIS A 610 4.32 -23.60 -33.97
N ALA A 611 5.50 -24.10 -34.33
CA ALA A 611 6.72 -23.29 -34.40
C ALA A 611 6.63 -22.07 -35.36
N ASN A 612 5.78 -22.16 -36.39
CA ASN A 612 5.59 -21.12 -37.41
C ASN A 612 4.51 -20.08 -37.08
N MET A 613 3.91 -20.13 -35.89
CA MET A 613 2.87 -19.20 -35.47
C MET A 613 3.48 -17.81 -35.11
N PRO A 614 2.87 -16.69 -35.53
CA PRO A 614 3.30 -15.34 -35.15
C PRO A 614 3.30 -15.17 -33.62
N VAL A 615 4.23 -14.36 -33.11
CA VAL A 615 4.38 -14.07 -31.66
C VAL A 615 3.08 -13.54 -31.03
N HIS A 616 2.25 -12.85 -31.81
CA HIS A 616 1.00 -12.25 -31.34
C HIS A 616 -0.15 -13.27 -31.14
N ASP A 617 -0.02 -14.48 -31.68
CA ASP A 617 -1.05 -15.54 -31.62
C ASP A 617 -0.75 -16.59 -30.53
N GLU A 618 0.12 -16.26 -29.57
CA GLU A 618 0.45 -17.15 -28.45
C GLU A 618 -0.80 -17.51 -27.61
N THR A 619 -0.96 -18.81 -27.36
CA THR A 619 -2.02 -19.34 -26.50
C THR A 619 -1.66 -19.09 -25.05
N ARG A 620 -2.64 -18.66 -24.26
CA ARG A 620 -2.47 -18.31 -22.84
C ARG A 620 -3.31 -19.26 -21.99
N LEU A 621 -2.69 -19.88 -21.00
CA LEU A 621 -3.38 -20.76 -20.07
C LEU A 621 -3.01 -20.37 -18.64
N ARG A 622 -4.03 -20.18 -17.80
CA ARG A 622 -3.85 -19.83 -16.38
C ARG A 622 -3.97 -21.06 -15.51
N PHE A 623 -3.14 -21.13 -14.49
CA PHE A 623 -3.10 -22.23 -13.54
C PHE A 623 -2.71 -21.73 -12.15
N ASN A 624 -3.06 -22.48 -11.11
CA ASN A 624 -2.73 -22.11 -9.73
C ASN A 624 -1.86 -23.19 -9.11
N VAL A 625 -0.68 -22.81 -8.63
CA VAL A 625 0.22 -23.70 -7.90
C VAL A 625 -0.16 -23.68 -6.43
N LYS A 626 -0.27 -24.86 -5.83
CA LYS A 626 -0.56 -25.05 -4.41
C LYS A 626 0.70 -25.46 -3.63
N PRO A 627 0.80 -25.12 -2.34
CA PRO A 627 1.95 -25.47 -1.52
C PRO A 627 2.10 -26.98 -1.39
N ASN A 628 3.33 -27.47 -1.56
CA ASN A 628 3.70 -28.88 -1.42
C ASN A 628 2.86 -29.88 -2.28
N GLU A 629 2.23 -29.40 -3.36
CA GLU A 629 1.46 -30.22 -4.31
C GLU A 629 2.06 -30.12 -5.71
N THR A 630 1.79 -31.12 -6.56
CA THR A 630 2.10 -31.05 -8.00
C THR A 630 0.85 -30.65 -8.77
N THR A 631 0.95 -29.52 -9.47
CA THR A 631 -0.04 -29.02 -10.41
C THR A 631 0.32 -29.53 -11.80
N GLU A 632 -0.49 -30.44 -12.33
CA GLU A 632 -0.34 -30.96 -13.68
C GLU A 632 -1.02 -30.03 -14.70
N LEU A 633 -0.35 -29.76 -15.81
CA LEU A 633 -0.82 -28.85 -16.85
C LEU A 633 -0.57 -29.47 -18.22
N GLU A 634 -1.65 -29.67 -18.98
CA GLU A 634 -1.58 -30.06 -20.38
C GLU A 634 -1.78 -28.83 -21.26
N LEU A 635 -0.81 -28.58 -22.15
CA LEU A 635 -0.86 -27.50 -23.13
C LEU A 635 -1.53 -28.03 -24.40
N ASN A 636 -2.70 -27.48 -24.73
CA ASN A 636 -3.42 -27.86 -25.96
C ASN A 636 -2.58 -27.49 -27.19
N SER A 637 -2.11 -28.51 -27.92
CA SER A 637 -1.37 -28.38 -29.17
C SER A 637 -2.23 -27.97 -30.36
#